data_AF-A0AAU6VWM8-F1
#
_entry.id   AF-A0AAU6VWM8-F1
#
_cell.length_a   1.000
_cell.length_b   1.000
_cell.length_c   1.000
_cell.angle_alpha   90.00
_cell.angle_beta   90.00
_cell.angle_gamma   90.00
#
_symmetry.space_group_name_H-M   'P 1'
#
loop_
_entity.id
_entity.type
_entity.pdbx_description
1 polymer ?
#
loop_
_entity_poly.entity_id
_entity_poly.type
_entity_poly.pdbx_seq_one_letter_code
_entity_poly.pdbx_strand_id
1 'polypeptide(L)'
;MLTSLGTAATERQVNALQELPVTLQTLLETQGRDNLVDLMQQGSFNQAIIVQAGIDNSAILTQAGFGNQAQVVQLGVNNQVEMMQVGDANKANITQIGNDNLVQLNQLGSANFSIQQIADAATISITQY
;
A
#
# COMPACT_ATOMS: atom_id res chain seq x y z
N MET A 1 -20.67 9.81 59.93
CA MET A 1 -19.42 9.50 59.20
C MET A 1 -19.64 9.86 57.74
N LEU A 2 -18.78 10.72 57.17
CA LEU A 2 -18.63 10.95 55.72
C LEU A 2 -18.07 9.67 55.06
N THR A 3 -18.43 9.29 53.83
CA THR A 3 -17.91 9.72 52.50
C THR A 3 -18.98 9.45 51.40
N SER A 4 -19.46 10.34 50.50
CA SER A 4 -18.85 11.03 49.32
C SER A 4 -18.03 10.09 48.42
N LEU A 5 -18.17 9.91 47.09
CA LEU A 5 -18.66 10.67 45.92
C LEU A 5 -19.07 9.66 44.80
N GLY A 6 -20.09 9.93 43.97
CA GLY A 6 -19.91 10.36 42.55
C GLY A 6 -19.97 9.15 41.58
N THR A 7 -20.36 9.19 40.31
CA THR A 7 -20.90 10.18 39.37
C THR A 7 -21.40 9.33 38.18
N ALA A 8 -22.47 9.74 37.50
CA ALA A 8 -23.03 9.05 36.34
C ALA A 8 -22.12 9.13 35.09
N ALA A 9 -22.43 8.26 34.11
CA ALA A 9 -21.89 8.19 32.74
C ALA A 9 -20.46 7.60 32.64
N THR A 10 -20.12 6.72 31.71
CA THR A 10 -20.54 6.66 30.31
C THR A 10 -20.34 5.23 29.78
N GLU A 11 -21.33 4.72 29.06
CA GLU A 11 -21.22 3.57 28.18
C GLU A 11 -20.00 3.76 27.26
N ARG A 12 -18.92 3.01 27.48
CA ARG A 12 -17.93 2.81 26.43
C ARG A 12 -18.55 1.82 25.45
N GLN A 13 -19.32 2.36 24.50
CA GLN A 13 -19.44 1.79 23.18
C GLN A 13 -18.03 1.42 22.72
N VAL A 14 -17.72 0.13 22.77
CA VAL A 14 -16.65 -0.43 21.97
C VAL A 14 -17.17 -0.30 20.55
N ASN A 15 -16.90 0.85 19.93
CA ASN A 15 -17.21 1.09 18.53
C ASN A 15 -16.56 -0.05 17.77
N ALA A 16 -17.43 -0.89 17.21
CA ALA A 16 -17.07 -1.95 16.31
C ALA A 16 -16.11 -1.38 15.27
N LEU A 17 -14.86 -1.84 15.31
CA LEU A 17 -14.03 -1.84 14.11
C LEU A 17 -14.73 -2.81 13.17
N GLN A 18 -15.68 -2.27 12.43
CA GLN A 18 -16.38 -2.96 11.38
C GLN A 18 -15.34 -3.14 10.28
N GLU A 19 -14.56 -4.22 10.39
CA GLU A 19 -13.61 -4.62 9.36
C GLU A 19 -14.42 -4.95 8.12
N LEU A 20 -14.54 -3.95 7.25
CA LEU A 20 -15.11 -4.12 5.92
C LEU A 20 -14.20 -5.11 5.18
N PRO A 21 -14.77 -6.12 4.50
CA PRO A 21 -13.98 -7.14 3.83
C PRO A 21 -13.13 -6.50 2.73
N VAL A 22 -11.81 -6.67 2.80
CA VAL A 22 -10.87 -6.22 1.77
C VAL A 22 -10.70 -7.32 0.73
N THR A 23 -10.93 -7.01 -0.54
CA THR A 23 -10.60 -7.91 -1.67
C THR A 23 -9.21 -7.58 -2.20
N LEU A 24 -8.21 -8.39 -1.84
CA LEU A 24 -6.91 -8.41 -2.51
C LEU A 24 -7.02 -9.27 -3.77
N GLN A 25 -6.94 -8.67 -4.96
CA GLN A 25 -6.82 -9.40 -6.22
C GLN A 25 -5.34 -9.48 -6.59
N THR A 26 -4.68 -10.60 -6.25
CA THR A 26 -3.36 -10.95 -6.77
C THR A 26 -3.55 -11.69 -8.10
N LEU A 27 -3.18 -11.06 -9.22
CA LEU A 27 -3.11 -11.75 -10.51
C LEU A 27 -1.66 -12.19 -10.73
N LEU A 28 -1.34 -13.43 -10.35
CA LEU A 28 -0.06 -14.08 -10.64
C LEU A 28 -0.17 -14.80 -11.99
N GLU A 29 0.43 -14.25 -13.05
CA GLU A 29 0.55 -14.99 -14.31
C GLU A 29 1.69 -16.02 -14.20
N THR A 30 1.36 -17.28 -14.50
CA THR A 30 2.10 -18.53 -14.23
C THR A 30 3.47 -18.70 -14.92
N GLN A 31 4.10 -17.62 -15.36
CA GLN A 31 5.48 -17.59 -15.86
C GLN A 31 6.49 -17.04 -14.84
N GLY A 32 6.01 -16.46 -13.73
CA GLY A 32 6.85 -15.90 -12.68
C GLY A 32 7.27 -16.92 -11.65
N ARG A 33 8.47 -17.47 -11.81
CA ARG A 33 9.18 -18.07 -10.69
C ARG A 33 9.54 -16.91 -9.73
N ASP A 34 9.18 -17.07 -8.47
CA ASP A 34 9.66 -16.26 -7.34
C ASP A 34 9.22 -14.78 -7.28
N ASN A 35 8.11 -14.41 -7.93
CA ASN A 35 7.48 -13.09 -7.68
C ASN A 35 6.94 -12.99 -6.24
N LEU A 36 7.20 -11.86 -5.57
CA LEU A 36 6.77 -11.57 -4.21
C LEU A 36 5.80 -10.38 -4.19
N VAL A 37 4.71 -10.56 -3.45
CA VAL A 37 3.79 -9.48 -3.09
C VAL A 37 3.63 -9.48 -1.57
N ASP A 38 3.97 -8.35 -0.94
CA ASP A 38 3.68 -8.06 0.46
C ASP A 38 2.82 -6.80 0.52
N LEU A 39 1.64 -6.91 1.14
CA LEU A 39 0.69 -5.81 1.27
C LEU A 39 0.17 -5.76 2.70
N MET A 40 0.42 -4.62 3.35
CA MET A 40 -0.15 -4.28 4.64
C MET A 40 -1.10 -3.09 4.48
N GLN A 41 -2.35 -3.24 4.90
CA GLN A 41 -3.33 -2.16 4.93
C GLN A 41 -3.87 -1.97 6.35
N GLN A 42 -3.78 -0.74 6.85
CA GLN A 42 -4.31 -0.31 8.14
C GLN A 42 -5.30 0.84 7.91
N GLY A 43 -6.54 0.70 8.37
CA GLY A 43 -7.61 1.69 8.19
C GLY A 43 -8.70 1.19 7.25
N SER A 44 -9.44 2.11 6.63
CA SER A 44 -10.68 1.78 5.91
C SER A 44 -10.63 2.24 4.46
N PHE A 45 -11.26 1.49 3.56
CA PHE A 45 -11.38 1.79 2.12
C PHE A 45 -10.07 1.90 1.34
N ASN A 46 -8.96 1.40 1.88
CA ASN A 46 -7.71 1.30 1.14
C ASN A 46 -7.84 0.24 0.03
N GLN A 47 -7.25 0.49 -1.13
CA GLN A 47 -7.25 -0.38 -2.29
C GLN A 47 -5.84 -0.55 -2.83
N ALA A 48 -5.48 -1.78 -3.18
CA ALA A 48 -4.22 -2.08 -3.84
C ALA A 48 -4.45 -3.10 -4.97
N ILE A 49 -3.87 -2.83 -6.14
CA ILE A 49 -3.85 -3.72 -7.29
C ILE A 49 -2.39 -3.93 -7.67
N ILE A 50 -1.94 -5.17 -7.69
CA ILE A 50 -0.56 -5.52 -8.01
C ILE A 50 -0.58 -6.58 -9.10
N VAL A 51 0.11 -6.28 -10.21
CA VAL A 51 0.25 -7.16 -11.37
C VAL A 51 1.73 -7.36 -11.63
N GLN A 52 2.19 -8.61 -11.60
CA GLN A 52 3.58 -8.98 -11.84
C GLN A 52 3.63 -10.00 -12.99
N ALA A 53 4.34 -9.63 -14.06
CA ALA A 53 4.62 -10.52 -15.17
C ALA A 53 6.14 -10.59 -15.41
N GLY A 54 6.70 -11.79 -15.34
CA GLY A 54 8.14 -12.03 -15.35
C GLY A 54 8.61 -12.65 -14.05
N ILE A 55 9.91 -12.60 -13.75
CA ILE A 55 10.59 -13.44 -12.73
C ILE A 55 11.16 -12.55 -11.62
N ASP A 56 11.15 -13.01 -10.37
CA ASP A 56 11.77 -12.33 -9.21
C ASP A 56 11.31 -10.89 -8.96
N ASN A 57 10.13 -10.48 -9.43
CA ASN A 57 9.61 -9.14 -9.14
C ASN A 57 9.08 -9.07 -7.71
N SER A 58 9.31 -7.95 -7.03
CA SER A 58 8.88 -7.71 -5.64
C SER A 58 8.07 -6.44 -5.51
N ALA A 59 6.93 -6.52 -4.85
CA ALA A 59 6.10 -5.37 -4.52
C ALA A 59 5.75 -5.40 -3.04
N ILE A 60 6.29 -4.45 -2.26
CA ILE A 60 6.04 -4.27 -0.84
C ILE A 60 5.28 -2.96 -0.64
N LEU A 61 4.04 -3.05 -0.20
CA LEU A 61 3.13 -1.91 -0.06
C LEU A 61 2.59 -1.83 1.37
N THR A 62 2.68 -0.66 1.98
CA THR A 62 2.02 -0.34 3.27
C THR A 62 1.09 0.86 3.09
N GLN A 63 -0.20 0.70 3.38
CA GLN A 63 -1.18 1.79 3.35
C GLN A 63 -1.80 1.97 4.74
N ALA A 64 -1.69 3.17 5.31
CA ALA A 64 -2.25 3.53 6.60
C ALA A 64 -3.15 4.76 6.48
N GLY A 65 -4.42 4.66 6.88
CA GLY A 65 -5.39 5.76 6.84
C GLY A 65 -6.64 5.43 6.04
N PHE A 66 -7.28 6.45 5.44
CA PHE A 66 -8.57 6.30 4.77
C PHE A 66 -8.47 6.47 3.25
N GLY A 67 -8.97 5.48 2.49
CA GLY A 67 -9.20 5.63 1.05
C GLY A 67 -7.96 5.70 0.17
N ASN A 68 -6.79 5.22 0.65
CA ASN A 68 -5.57 5.20 -0.13
C ASN A 68 -5.65 4.18 -1.28
N GLN A 69 -5.11 4.50 -2.44
CA GLN A 69 -5.14 3.69 -3.65
C GLN A 69 -3.73 3.46 -4.17
N ALA A 70 -3.38 2.20 -4.42
CA ALA A 70 -2.11 1.81 -5.03
C ALA A 70 -2.36 0.89 -6.22
N GLN A 71 -1.71 1.16 -7.34
CA GLN A 71 -1.63 0.27 -8.49
C GLN A 71 -0.15 0.08 -8.84
N VAL A 72 0.28 -1.18 -8.90
CA VAL A 72 1.65 -1.55 -9.26
C VAL A 72 1.60 -2.56 -10.41
N VAL A 73 2.34 -2.28 -11.47
CA VAL A 73 2.53 -3.17 -12.62
C VAL A 73 4.03 -3.36 -12.84
N GLN A 74 4.52 -4.60 -12.74
CA GLN A 74 5.93 -4.94 -12.95
C GLN A 74 6.04 -5.93 -14.11
N LEU A 75 6.74 -5.53 -15.17
CA LEU A 75 6.97 -6.31 -16.38
C LEU A 75 8.48 -6.49 -16.58
N GLY A 76 8.99 -7.71 -16.37
CA GLY A 76 10.40 -8.06 -16.56
C GLY A 76 10.99 -8.85 -15.39
N VAL A 77 12.29 -8.67 -15.13
CA VAL A 77 13.02 -9.46 -14.11
C VAL A 77 13.52 -8.58 -12.98
N ASN A 78 13.36 -9.03 -11.73
CA ASN A 78 13.90 -8.38 -10.54
C ASN A 78 13.53 -6.88 -10.40
N ASN A 79 12.32 -6.51 -10.83
CA ASN A 79 11.81 -5.16 -10.54
C ASN A 79 11.27 -5.11 -9.11
N GLN A 80 11.49 -3.99 -8.44
CA GLN A 80 11.16 -3.80 -7.03
C GLN A 80 10.37 -2.50 -6.82
N VAL A 81 9.25 -2.61 -6.10
CA VAL A 81 8.48 -1.47 -5.60
C VAL A 81 8.39 -1.54 -4.09
N GLU A 82 8.82 -0.47 -3.42
CA GLU A 82 8.59 -0.24 -2.00
C GLU A 82 7.73 1.02 -1.86
N MET A 83 6.52 0.86 -1.32
CA MET A 83 5.56 1.95 -1.20
C MET A 83 5.00 2.06 0.22
N MET A 84 5.00 3.27 0.75
CA MET A 84 4.31 3.63 1.98
C MET A 84 3.37 4.81 1.73
N GLN A 85 2.08 4.64 2.00
CA GLN A 85 1.08 5.70 1.95
C GLN A 85 0.49 5.88 3.34
N VAL A 86 0.70 7.05 3.96
CA VAL A 86 0.13 7.38 5.28
C VAL A 86 -0.71 8.64 5.17
N GLY A 87 -1.98 8.57 5.55
CA GLY A 87 -2.92 9.67 5.45
C GLY A 87 -4.16 9.29 4.64
N ASP A 88 -4.79 10.28 4.03
CA ASP A 88 -6.11 10.12 3.42
C ASP A 88 -6.06 10.39 1.91
N ALA A 89 -6.72 9.51 1.16
CA ALA A 89 -6.89 9.61 -0.29
C ALA A 89 -5.58 9.73 -1.10
N ASN A 90 -4.49 9.13 -0.62
CA ASN A 90 -3.26 9.04 -1.41
C ASN A 90 -3.45 8.12 -2.61
N LYS A 91 -2.88 8.48 -3.76
CA LYS A 91 -2.90 7.64 -4.96
C LYS A 91 -1.50 7.43 -5.50
N ALA A 92 -1.17 6.19 -5.81
CA ALA A 92 0.08 5.82 -6.44
C ALA A 92 -0.17 4.84 -7.57
N ASN A 93 0.20 5.21 -8.79
CA ASN A 93 0.23 4.31 -9.94
C ASN A 93 1.69 4.13 -10.36
N ILE A 94 2.23 2.91 -10.28
CA ILE A 94 3.60 2.59 -10.62
C ILE A 94 3.60 1.53 -11.72
N THR A 95 4.31 1.81 -12.81
CA THR A 95 4.58 0.85 -13.87
C THR A 95 6.09 0.74 -14.09
N GLN A 96 6.66 -0.44 -13.86
CA GLN A 96 8.05 -0.78 -14.15
C GLN A 96 8.11 -1.73 -15.34
N ILE A 97 8.91 -1.37 -16.35
CA ILE A 97 9.17 -2.17 -17.54
C ILE A 97 10.69 -2.24 -17.75
N GLY A 98 11.23 -3.46 -17.80
CA GLY A 98 12.66 -3.73 -17.91
C GLY A 98 13.15 -4.59 -16.76
N ASN A 99 14.44 -4.52 -16.43
CA ASN A 99 15.06 -5.35 -15.40
C ASN A 99 15.72 -4.51 -14.30
N ASP A 100 15.79 -5.05 -13.10
CA ASP A 100 16.53 -4.47 -11.97
C ASP A 100 16.08 -3.04 -11.59
N ASN A 101 14.83 -2.67 -11.91
CA ASN A 101 14.31 -1.35 -11.59
C ASN A 101 13.85 -1.26 -10.14
N LEU A 102 14.07 -0.12 -9.50
CA LEU A 102 13.61 0.16 -8.15
C LEU A 102 12.77 1.44 -8.10
N VAL A 103 11.57 1.36 -7.54
CA VAL A 103 10.79 2.53 -7.13
C VAL A 103 10.58 2.49 -5.62
N GLN A 104 10.97 3.57 -4.96
CA GLN A 104 10.69 3.82 -3.54
C GLN A 104 9.78 5.04 -3.43
N LEU A 105 8.61 4.88 -2.81
CA LEU A 105 7.61 5.93 -2.74
C LEU A 105 7.05 6.04 -1.31
N ASN A 106 7.37 7.15 -0.65
CA ASN A 106 6.81 7.53 0.64
C ASN A 106 5.88 8.73 0.46
N GLN A 107 4.58 8.53 0.65
CA GLN A 107 3.54 9.55 0.55
C GLN A 107 2.92 9.79 1.93
N LEU A 108 2.99 11.03 2.40
CA LEU A 108 2.37 11.45 3.64
C LEU A 108 1.30 12.52 3.33
N GLY A 109 0.14 12.44 3.98
CA GLY A 109 -0.96 13.37 3.78
C GLY A 109 -1.87 12.96 2.63
N SER A 110 -1.98 13.79 1.59
CA SER A 110 -2.83 13.56 0.43
C SER A 110 -2.12 13.99 -0.85
N ALA A 111 -1.65 13.01 -1.63
CA ALA A 111 -0.96 13.26 -2.88
C ALA A 111 -1.25 12.18 -3.94
N ASN A 112 -1.05 12.55 -5.20
CA ASN A 112 -1.23 11.67 -6.35
C ASN A 112 0.08 11.56 -7.13
N PHE A 113 0.56 10.34 -7.32
CA PHE A 113 1.76 10.06 -8.10
C PHE A 113 1.47 9.05 -9.20
N SER A 114 2.07 9.29 -10.36
CA SER A 114 2.13 8.36 -11.47
C SER A 114 3.59 8.22 -11.88
N ILE A 115 4.15 7.03 -11.70
CA ILE A 115 5.55 6.72 -11.98
C ILE A 115 5.57 5.69 -13.09
N GLN A 116 6.24 6.01 -14.19
CA GLN A 116 6.49 5.09 -15.27
C GLN A 116 8.00 5.00 -15.46
N GLN A 117 8.54 3.81 -15.22
CA GLN A 117 9.95 3.51 -15.31
C GLN A 117 10.15 2.50 -16.44
N ILE A 118 10.68 2.96 -17.57
CA ILE A 118 11.06 2.11 -18.71
C ILE A 118 12.57 2.22 -18.86
N ALA A 119 13.29 1.32 -18.20
CA ALA A 119 14.74 1.30 -18.15
C ALA A 119 15.22 -0.05 -17.62
N ASP A 120 16.53 -0.27 -17.62
CA ASP A 120 17.16 -1.30 -16.81
C ASP A 120 18.00 -0.64 -15.72
N ALA A 121 18.03 -1.24 -14.52
CA ALA A 121 18.80 -0.77 -13.36
C ALA A 121 18.53 0.70 -12.96
N ALA A 122 17.32 1.22 -13.22
CA ALA A 122 16.97 2.57 -12.84
C ALA A 122 16.40 2.63 -11.42
N THR A 123 16.63 3.73 -10.72
CA THR A 123 16.06 3.98 -9.39
C THR A 123 15.29 5.30 -9.38
N ILE A 124 14.06 5.25 -8.88
CA ILE A 124 13.24 6.44 -8.61
C ILE A 124 12.88 6.42 -7.12
N SER A 125 13.30 7.45 -6.40
CA SER A 125 12.95 7.63 -4.99
C SER A 125 12.16 8.91 -4.83
N ILE A 126 10.96 8.81 -4.25
CA ILE A 126 10.07 9.93 -3.98
C ILE A 126 9.71 9.88 -2.50
N THR A 127 9.86 11.01 -1.83
CA THR A 127 9.34 11.23 -0.48
C THR A 127 8.61 12.55 -0.46
N GLN A 128 7.36 12.53 -0.03
CA GLN A 128 6.50 13.71 0.04
C GLN A 128 5.85 13.76 1.43
N TYR A 129 5.85 14.98 1.99
CA TYR A 129 5.29 15.32 3.30
C TYR A 129 3.96 16.06 3.16
#